data_AF-A0A838U8I9-F1
#
_entry.id   AF-A0A838U8I9-F1
#
_cell.length_a   1.000
_cell.length_b   1.000
_cell.length_c   1.000
_cell.angle_alpha   90.00
_cell.angle_beta   90.00
_cell.angle_gamma   90.00
#
_symmetry.space_group_name_H-M   'P 1'
#
loop_
_entity.id
_entity.type
_entity.pdbx_description
1 polymer ?
#
loop_
_entity_poly.entity_id
_entity_poly.type
_entity_poly.pdbx_seq_one_letter_code
_entity_poly.pdbx_strand_id
1 'polypeptide(L)'
;HQLEIGISALLILGLLVTLAYVNVKLRSMDSGLALIIAKATFGIYFGWVTAASFVNLLVYLKSAGVTMSPTAWNIYGIAVIALLLIASLIVRVTLRNFLYPVAIAWALTAIAIQQSGNTAVILAGAIAVILCLVLALSFVMDLRHTRQ
;
A
#
# COMPACT_ATOMS: atom_id res chain seq x y z
N HIS A 1 17.68 -18.72 -8.10
CA HIS A 1 16.72 -17.71 -8.59
C HIS A 1 15.26 -17.99 -8.26
N GLN A 2 14.55 -18.94 -8.86
CA GLN A 2 13.11 -19.13 -8.55
C GLN A 2 12.82 -19.46 -7.08
N LEU A 3 13.67 -20.28 -6.45
CA LEU A 3 13.55 -20.64 -5.04
C LEU A 3 13.79 -19.43 -4.11
N GLU A 4 14.73 -18.55 -4.46
CA GLU A 4 15.04 -17.32 -3.71
C GLU A 4 13.87 -16.31 -3.78
N ILE A 5 13.23 -16.20 -4.95
CA ILE A 5 12.03 -15.35 -5.14
C ILE A 5 10.88 -15.88 -4.29
N GLY A 6 10.70 -17.21 -4.25
CA GLY A 6 9.68 -17.86 -3.42
C GLY A 6 9.89 -17.61 -1.91
N ILE A 7 11.13 -17.75 -1.42
CA ILE A 7 11.46 -17.48 -0.01
C ILE A 7 11.23 -15.99 0.32
N SER A 8 11.65 -15.07 -0.56
CA SER A 8 11.39 -13.63 -0.39
C SER A 8 9.89 -13.33 -0.27
N ALA A 9 9.08 -13.93 -1.15
CA ALA A 9 7.63 -13.76 -1.10
C ALA A 9 7.02 -14.27 0.21
N LEU A 10 7.46 -15.44 0.70
CA LEU A 10 7.02 -15.98 2.00
C LEU A 10 7.40 -15.08 3.17
N LEU A 11 8.62 -14.53 3.17
CA LEU A 11 9.07 -13.58 4.21
C LEU A 11 8.25 -12.29 4.20
N ILE A 12 7.95 -11.75 3.01
CA ILE A 12 7.10 -10.56 2.86
C ILE A 12 5.69 -10.83 3.37
N LEU A 13 5.11 -12.00 3.06
CA LEU A 13 3.79 -12.39 3.57
C LEU A 13 3.78 -12.52 5.10
N GLY A 14 4.80 -13.17 5.68
CA GLY A 14 4.94 -13.25 7.15
C GLY A 14 5.05 -11.87 7.81
N LEU A 15 5.81 -10.96 7.18
CA LEU A 15 5.94 -9.58 7.64
C LEU A 15 4.61 -8.81 7.52
N LEU A 16 3.85 -9.00 6.43
CA LEU A 16 2.53 -8.41 6.26
C LEU A 16 1.55 -8.84 7.34
N VAL A 17 1.48 -10.14 7.64
CA VAL A 17 0.61 -10.67 8.70
C VAL A 17 1.00 -10.09 10.06
N THR A 18 2.30 -10.00 10.33
CA THR A 18 2.83 -9.42 11.57
C THR A 18 2.44 -7.94 11.69
N LEU A 19 2.63 -7.15 10.63
CA LEU A 19 2.31 -5.73 10.61
C LEU A 19 0.79 -5.47 10.70
N ALA A 20 -0.02 -6.32 10.06
CA ALA A 20 -1.47 -6.26 10.19
C ALA A 20 -1.90 -6.51 11.64
N TYR A 21 -1.34 -7.54 12.29
CA TYR A 21 -1.61 -7.85 13.71
C TYR A 21 -1.22 -6.68 14.63
N VAL A 22 -0.03 -6.10 14.44
CA VAL A 22 0.43 -4.94 15.22
C VAL A 22 -0.52 -3.75 15.04
N ASN A 23 -0.90 -3.41 13.81
CA ASN A 23 -1.80 -2.27 13.56
C ASN A 23 -3.22 -2.50 14.13
N VAL A 24 -3.73 -3.73 14.10
CA VAL A 24 -5.00 -4.09 14.75
C VAL A 24 -4.91 -3.87 16.26
N LYS A 25 -3.82 -4.30 16.90
CA LYS A 25 -3.62 -4.15 18.35
C LYS A 25 -3.45 -2.68 18.77
N LEU A 26 -2.75 -1.88 17.96
CA LEU A 26 -2.58 -0.45 18.20
C LEU A 26 -3.91 0.34 18.09
N ARG A 27 -4.89 -0.16 17.31
CA ARG A 27 -6.18 0.52 17.11
C ARG A 27 -6.93 0.76 18.43
N SER A 28 -6.90 -0.19 19.36
CA SER A 28 -7.70 -0.18 20.59
C SER A 28 -6.97 0.38 21.82
N MET A 29 -5.74 0.89 21.66
CA MET A 29 -4.97 1.47 22.76
C MET A 29 -5.33 2.94 23.01
N ASP A 30 -5.23 3.36 24.27
CA ASP A 30 -5.54 4.71 24.72
C ASP A 30 -4.57 5.77 24.17
N SER A 31 -5.10 6.96 23.92
CA SER A 31 -4.42 8.02 23.19
C SER A 31 -3.22 8.60 23.95
N GLY A 32 -2.06 8.65 23.28
CA GLY A 32 -0.85 9.34 23.74
C GLY A 32 0.15 9.55 22.61
N LEU A 33 1.11 10.46 22.80
CA LEU A 33 2.11 10.79 21.76
C LEU A 33 2.89 9.55 21.30
N ALA A 34 3.29 8.69 22.24
CA ALA A 34 3.99 7.44 21.95
C ALA A 34 3.15 6.51 21.05
N LEU A 35 1.83 6.43 21.30
CA LEU A 35 0.93 5.62 20.48
C LEU A 35 0.77 6.20 19.07
N ILE A 36 0.69 7.54 18.94
CA ILE A 36 0.61 8.20 17.63
C ILE A 36 1.86 7.91 16.81
N ILE A 37 3.05 8.00 17.43
CA ILE A 37 4.32 7.67 16.79
C ILE A 37 4.34 6.19 16.39
N ALA A 38 3.95 5.27 17.27
CA ALA A 38 3.89 3.85 16.95
C ALA A 38 2.94 3.56 15.77
N LYS A 39 1.73 4.13 15.77
CA LYS A 39 0.77 4.02 14.66
C LYS A 39 1.35 4.56 13.36
N ALA A 40 2.00 5.71 13.41
CA ALA A 40 2.69 6.30 12.26
C ALA A 40 3.77 5.36 11.71
N THR A 41 4.70 4.91 12.55
CA THR A 41 5.80 4.04 12.17
C THR A 41 5.31 2.71 11.58
N PHE A 42 4.49 1.97 12.32
CA PHE A 42 3.98 0.67 11.84
C PHE A 42 2.99 0.82 10.68
N GLY A 43 2.34 1.97 10.55
CA GLY A 43 1.51 2.30 9.39
C GLY A 43 2.31 2.45 8.10
N ILE A 44 3.40 3.22 8.15
CA ILE A 44 4.32 3.40 7.02
C ILE A 44 4.90 2.04 6.60
N TYR A 45 5.42 1.26 7.56
CA TYR A 45 5.95 -0.08 7.26
C TYR A 45 4.89 -0.97 6.65
N PHE A 46 3.67 -0.98 7.18
CA PHE A 46 2.61 -1.80 6.64
C PHE A 46 2.24 -1.43 5.21
N GLY A 47 2.14 -0.13 4.90
CA GLY A 47 1.87 0.32 3.54
C GLY A 47 3.00 -0.05 2.57
N TRP A 48 4.25 0.20 2.97
CA TRP A 48 5.41 -0.12 2.14
C TRP A 48 5.51 -1.61 1.81
N VAL A 49 5.39 -2.47 2.82
CA VAL A 49 5.46 -3.93 2.64
C VAL A 49 4.28 -4.42 1.81
N THR A 50 3.10 -3.78 1.92
CA THR A 50 1.95 -4.11 1.07
C THR A 50 2.26 -3.84 -0.40
N ALA A 51 2.80 -2.66 -0.73
CA ALA A 51 3.22 -2.39 -2.10
C ALA A 51 4.32 -3.35 -2.59
N ALA A 52 5.31 -3.63 -1.74
CA ALA A 52 6.38 -4.58 -2.07
C ALA A 52 5.84 -5.99 -2.38
N SER A 53 4.77 -6.44 -1.72
CA SER A 53 4.16 -7.74 -1.98
C SER A 53 3.61 -7.86 -3.41
N PHE A 54 2.95 -6.81 -3.92
CA PHE A 54 2.45 -6.80 -5.30
C PHE A 54 3.57 -6.76 -6.34
N VAL A 55 4.64 -6.00 -6.07
CA VAL A 55 5.83 -5.98 -6.93
C VAL A 55 6.50 -7.35 -6.96
N ASN A 56 6.65 -8.00 -5.79
CA ASN A 56 7.25 -9.34 -5.72
C ASN A 56 6.36 -10.40 -6.37
N LEU A 57 5.03 -10.29 -6.27
CA LEU A 57 4.11 -11.15 -7.00
C LEU A 57 4.31 -11.02 -8.52
N LEU A 58 4.47 -9.81 -9.03
CA LEU A 58 4.75 -9.57 -10.45
C LEU A 58 6.09 -10.18 -10.89
N VAL A 59 7.14 -10.01 -10.09
CA VAL A 59 8.46 -10.62 -10.35
C VAL A 59 8.36 -12.14 -10.36
N TYR A 60 7.64 -12.72 -9.40
CA TYR A 60 7.39 -14.15 -9.33
C TYR A 60 6.66 -14.66 -10.58
N LEU A 61 5.55 -14.02 -10.99
CA LEU A 61 4.80 -14.42 -12.18
C LEU A 61 5.67 -14.39 -13.44
N LYS A 62 6.48 -13.34 -13.62
CA LYS A 62 7.44 -13.27 -14.74
C LYS A 62 8.49 -14.37 -14.66
N SER A 63 9.03 -14.64 -13.46
CA SER A 63 10.03 -15.70 -13.26
C SER A 63 9.48 -17.11 -13.48
N ALA A 64 8.17 -17.31 -13.26
CA ALA A 64 7.46 -18.56 -13.49
C ALA A 64 7.10 -18.79 -14.97
N GLY A 65 7.49 -17.88 -15.87
CA GLY A 65 7.23 -18.01 -17.30
C GLY A 65 5.81 -17.61 -17.73
N VAL A 66 5.06 -16.90 -16.87
CA VAL A 66 3.72 -16.41 -17.24
C VAL A 66 3.87 -15.35 -18.33
N THR A 67 3.47 -15.70 -19.56
CA THR A 67 3.41 -14.79 -20.69
C THR A 67 1.99 -14.25 -20.85
N MET A 68 1.83 -12.93 -20.78
CA MET A 68 0.57 -12.25 -21.07
C MET A 68 0.77 -11.26 -22.23
N SER A 69 -0.32 -10.95 -22.95
CA SER A 69 -0.30 -9.88 -23.94
C SER A 69 0.02 -8.52 -23.26
N PRO A 70 0.56 -7.54 -24.00
CA PRO A 70 0.79 -6.19 -23.47
C PRO A 70 -0.48 -5.59 -22.82
N THR A 71 -1.65 -5.80 -23.44
CA THR A 71 -2.94 -5.36 -22.90
C THR A 71 -3.27 -6.01 -21.57
N ALA A 72 -3.03 -7.32 -21.43
CA ALA A 72 -3.27 -8.03 -20.18
C ALA A 72 -2.34 -7.57 -19.05
N TRP A 73 -1.07 -7.26 -19.34
CA TRP A 73 -0.16 -6.65 -18.37
C TRP A 73 -0.61 -5.25 -17.93
N ASN A 74 -1.18 -4.47 -18.84
CA ASN A 74 -1.73 -3.14 -18.53
C ASN A 74 -2.95 -3.25 -17.59
N ILE A 75 -3.86 -4.18 -17.88
CA ILE A 75 -5.02 -4.47 -17.02
C ILE A 75 -4.56 -4.92 -15.63
N TYR A 76 -3.57 -5.80 -15.56
CA TYR A 76 -2.98 -6.22 -14.28
C TYR A 76 -2.41 -5.03 -13.50
N GLY A 77 -1.67 -4.13 -14.14
CA GLY A 77 -1.14 -2.93 -13.50
C GLY A 77 -2.24 -2.03 -12.92
N ILE A 78 -3.31 -1.80 -13.68
CA ILE A 78 -4.48 -1.03 -13.21
C ILE A 78 -5.16 -1.74 -12.03
N ALA A 79 -5.32 -3.06 -12.10
CA ALA A 79 -5.90 -3.85 -11.01
C ALA A 79 -5.08 -3.74 -9.72
N VAL A 80 -3.74 -3.81 -9.81
CA VAL A 80 -2.84 -3.61 -8.66
C VAL A 80 -3.01 -2.21 -8.07
N ILE A 81 -3.06 -1.17 -8.90
CA ILE A 81 -3.28 0.21 -8.43
C ILE A 81 -4.62 0.32 -7.68
N ALA A 82 -5.69 -0.25 -8.24
CA ALA A 82 -7.01 -0.26 -7.60
C ALA A 82 -7.00 -1.01 -6.26
N LEU A 83 -6.36 -2.18 -6.19
CA LEU A 83 -6.24 -2.96 -4.95
C LEU A 83 -5.46 -2.21 -3.87
N LEU A 84 -4.37 -1.52 -4.24
CA LEU A 84 -3.59 -0.70 -3.31
C LEU A 84 -4.40 0.48 -2.78
N LEU A 85 -5.19 1.14 -3.64
CA LEU A 85 -6.10 2.21 -3.22
C LEU A 85 -7.20 1.70 -2.27
N ILE A 86 -7.80 0.55 -2.58
CA ILE A 86 -8.80 -0.10 -1.72
C ILE A 86 -8.17 -0.45 -0.37
N ALA A 87 -6.96 -1.01 -0.36
CA ALA A 87 -6.23 -1.30 0.87
C ALA A 87 -5.98 -0.03 1.69
N SER A 88 -5.59 1.07 1.06
CA SER A 88 -5.44 2.38 1.72
C SER A 88 -6.72 2.84 2.39
N LEU A 89 -7.86 2.72 1.70
CA LEU A 89 -9.16 3.09 2.26
C LEU A 89 -9.53 2.20 3.45
N ILE A 90 -9.41 0.87 3.30
CA ILE A 90 -9.73 -0.09 4.35
C ILE A 90 -8.86 0.16 5.59
N VAL A 91 -7.55 0.26 5.42
CA VAL A 91 -6.63 0.46 6.55
C VAL A 91 -6.84 1.81 7.23
N ARG A 92 -7.09 2.86 6.45
CA ARG A 92 -7.41 4.18 7.00
C ARG A 92 -8.68 4.14 7.86
N VAL A 93 -9.76 3.53 7.37
CA VAL A 93 -11.06 3.53 8.06
C VAL A 93 -11.08 2.53 9.21
N THR A 94 -10.62 1.31 8.99
CA THR A 94 -10.72 0.21 9.97
C THR A 94 -9.63 0.30 11.03
N LEU A 95 -8.39 0.61 10.67
CA LEU A 95 -7.26 0.65 11.62
C LEU A 95 -6.95 2.07 12.11
N ARG A 96 -7.67 3.09 11.61
CA ARG A 96 -7.45 4.51 11.93
C ARG A 96 -6.00 4.93 11.70
N ASN A 97 -5.36 4.36 10.69
CA ASN A 97 -3.96 4.64 10.36
C ASN A 97 -3.87 5.61 9.18
N PHE A 98 -3.38 6.81 9.44
CA PHE A 98 -3.33 7.90 8.46
C PHE A 98 -2.04 7.96 7.65
N LEU A 99 -0.96 7.27 8.07
CA LEU A 99 0.29 7.23 7.31
C LEU A 99 0.42 6.00 6.39
N TYR A 100 -0.41 4.99 6.58
CA TYR A 100 -0.48 3.87 5.63
C TYR A 100 -0.76 4.35 4.19
N PRO A 101 -1.76 5.23 3.92
CA PRO A 101 -2.00 5.75 2.57
C PRO A 101 -0.81 6.54 2.00
N VAL A 102 0.01 7.18 2.84
CA VAL A 102 1.19 7.94 2.38
C VAL A 102 2.26 7.00 1.80
N ALA A 103 2.52 5.87 2.47
CA ALA A 103 3.45 4.87 1.95
C ALA A 103 2.95 4.25 0.62
N ILE A 104 1.64 4.04 0.50
CA ILE A 104 1.02 3.60 -0.76
C ILE A 104 1.14 4.66 -1.86
N ALA A 105 0.91 5.94 -1.55
CA ALA A 105 1.07 7.04 -2.50
C ALA A 105 2.51 7.11 -3.04
N TRP A 106 3.50 6.92 -2.18
CA TRP A 106 4.91 6.84 -2.59
C TRP A 106 5.14 5.68 -3.57
N ALA A 107 4.63 4.48 -3.27
CA ALA A 107 4.82 3.32 -4.13
C ALA A 107 4.10 3.45 -5.48
N LEU A 108 2.87 3.98 -5.47
CA LEU A 108 2.11 4.25 -6.69
C LEU A 108 2.80 5.30 -7.58
N THR A 109 3.47 6.28 -6.97
CA THR A 109 4.29 7.25 -7.71
C THR A 109 5.44 6.55 -8.45
N ALA A 110 6.16 5.66 -7.78
CA ALA A 110 7.24 4.87 -8.41
C ALA A 110 6.70 3.99 -9.56
N ILE A 111 5.54 3.34 -9.36
CA ILE A 111 4.88 2.54 -10.40
C ILE A 111 4.52 3.42 -11.61
N ALA A 112 3.92 4.59 -11.39
CA ALA A 112 3.54 5.50 -12.47
C ALA A 112 4.75 6.00 -13.28
N ILE A 113 5.86 6.33 -12.60
CA ILE A 113 7.12 6.74 -13.26
C ILE A 113 7.68 5.62 -14.14
N GLN A 114 7.60 4.37 -13.68
CA GLN A 114 8.19 3.23 -14.39
C GLN A 114 7.40 2.83 -15.66
N GLN A 115 6.15 3.27 -15.80
CA GLN A 115 5.23 2.86 -16.87
C GLN A 115 5.25 3.82 -18.08
N SER A 116 6.43 4.41 -18.37
CA SER A 116 6.61 5.33 -19.48
C SER A 116 6.13 4.71 -20.81
N GLY A 117 5.10 5.32 -21.40
CA GLY A 117 4.44 4.84 -22.63
C GLY A 117 3.05 4.24 -22.43
N ASN A 118 2.59 4.03 -21.19
CA ASN A 118 1.22 3.61 -20.91
C ASN A 118 0.43 4.69 -20.16
N THR A 119 -0.19 5.60 -20.92
CA THR A 119 -0.97 6.72 -20.39
C THR A 119 -2.08 6.28 -19.44
N ALA A 120 -2.74 5.15 -19.70
CA ALA A 120 -3.84 4.67 -18.84
C ALA A 120 -3.34 4.27 -17.44
N VAL A 121 -2.21 3.55 -17.35
CA VAL A 121 -1.62 3.16 -16.06
C VAL A 121 -1.07 4.39 -15.33
N ILE A 122 -0.45 5.34 -16.05
CA ILE A 122 0.05 6.59 -15.47
C ILE A 122 -1.10 7.40 -14.86
N LEU A 123 -2.20 7.60 -15.60
CA LEU A 123 -3.37 8.34 -15.12
C LEU A 123 -4.02 7.65 -13.92
N ALA A 124 -4.20 6.33 -13.98
CA ALA A 124 -4.73 5.56 -12.85
C ALA A 124 -3.84 5.72 -11.60
N GLY A 125 -2.51 5.64 -11.77
CA GLY A 125 -1.54 5.86 -10.71
C GLY A 125 -1.63 7.26 -10.11
N ALA A 126 -1.66 8.30 -10.94
CA ALA A 126 -1.74 9.70 -10.50
C ALA A 126 -3.03 9.97 -9.70
N ILE A 127 -4.18 9.49 -10.19
CA ILE A 127 -5.46 9.62 -9.48
C ILE A 127 -5.39 8.89 -8.13
N ALA A 128 -4.88 7.66 -8.10
CA ALA A 128 -4.77 6.88 -6.88
C ALA A 128 -3.81 7.52 -5.85
N VAL A 129 -2.72 8.16 -6.31
CA VAL A 129 -1.81 8.95 -5.46
C VAL A 129 -2.55 10.10 -4.81
N ILE A 130 -3.28 10.91 -5.59
CA ILE A 130 -4.05 12.05 -5.06
C ILE A 130 -5.07 11.57 -4.02
N LEU A 131 -5.81 10.50 -4.33
CA LEU A 131 -6.78 9.93 -3.39
C LEU A 131 -6.11 9.42 -2.11
N CYS A 132 -4.95 8.77 -2.20
CA CYS A 132 -4.19 8.35 -1.02
C CYS A 132 -3.72 9.53 -0.16
N LEU A 133 -3.30 10.64 -0.77
CA LEU A 133 -2.92 11.85 -0.05
C LEU A 133 -4.12 12.53 0.62
N VAL A 134 -5.28 12.59 -0.06
CA VAL A 134 -6.54 13.06 0.55
C VAL A 134 -6.93 12.16 1.74
N LEU A 135 -6.82 10.84 1.57
CA LEU A 135 -7.04 9.86 2.64
C LEU A 135 -6.04 9.97 3.77
N ALA A 136 -4.84 10.54 3.58
CA ALA A 136 -3.91 10.81 4.67
C ALA A 136 -4.30 12.12 5.40
N LEU A 137 -4.58 13.17 4.64
CA LEU A 137 -4.91 14.51 5.15
C LEU A 137 -6.21 14.58 5.93
N SER A 138 -7.17 13.68 5.67
CA SER A 138 -8.43 13.66 6.44
C SER A 138 -8.23 13.44 7.94
N PHE A 139 -7.04 13.03 8.40
CA PHE A 139 -6.68 12.97 9.83
C PHE A 139 -6.76 14.35 10.50
N VAL A 140 -6.38 15.40 9.77
CA VAL A 140 -6.47 16.78 10.28
C VAL A 140 -7.92 17.17 10.56
N MET A 141 -8.87 16.66 9.77
CA MET A 141 -10.30 16.90 9.99
C MET A 141 -10.82 16.17 11.23
N ASP A 142 -10.40 14.91 11.44
CA ASP A 142 -10.77 14.12 12.63
C ASP A 142 -10.28 14.80 13.93
N LEU A 143 -9.05 15.35 13.93
CA LEU A 143 -8.50 16.08 15.08
C LEU A 143 -9.27 17.36 15.40
N ARG A 144 -9.83 18.05 14.40
CA ARG A 144 -10.60 19.29 14.60
C ARG A 144 -11.93 19.01 15.30
N HIS A 145 -12.61 17.93 14.94
CA HIS A 145 -13.86 17.53 15.58
C HIS A 145 -13.70 17.08 17.03
N THR A 146 -12.51 16.62 17.43
CA THR A 146 -12.28 16.17 18.83
C THR A 146 -11.90 17.32 19.78
N ARG A 147 -11.65 18.52 19.24
CA ARG A 147 -11.25 19.72 20.02
C ARG A 147 -12.38 20.73 20.25
N GLN A 148 -13.55 20.54 19.63
CA GLN A 148 -14.77 21.32 19.86
C GLN A 148 -15.67 20.58 20.85
#